data_AF-F0G779-F1
#
_entry.id   AF-F0G779-F1
#
_cell.length_a   1.000
_cell.length_b   1.000
_cell.length_c   1.000
_cell.angle_alpha   90.00
_cell.angle_beta   90.00
_cell.angle_gamma   90.00
#
_symmetry.space_group_name_H-M   'P 1'
#
loop_
_entity.id
_entity.type
_entity.pdbx_description
1 polymer ?
#
loop_
_entity_poly.entity_id
_entity_poly.type
_entity_poly.pdbx_seq_one_letter_code
_entity_poly.pdbx_strand_id
1 'polypeptide(L)'
;MQAWHQIYTPLGSLALSSFVAAIPIIFFFVALAALRMKGHVAAAITLLLSLGVAILAYGMPVPQALAAAGFGFAYGIWPIAWIIVAAVFLYKIVVKTGQFDIIRASVLSITDDQRLQMLLIGFSFGAFLEGAAGFGAPVAITAALLVGLGFRPLHAAGLCLIANTAPVAFGAMGIPIIVAGQVTGIDAFHIGAMAG
;
A
#
# COMPACT_ATOMS: atom_id res chain seq x y z
N MET A 1 8.71 26.92 -19.25
CA MET A 1 8.10 27.08 -17.90
C MET A 1 9.24 27.11 -16.89
N GLN A 2 9.28 28.12 -16.03
CA GLN A 2 10.31 28.24 -15.00
C GLN A 2 10.06 27.15 -13.94
N ALA A 3 11.11 26.44 -13.51
CA ALA A 3 10.99 25.42 -12.47
C ALA A 3 10.60 26.10 -11.16
N TRP A 4 9.55 25.59 -10.50
CA TRP A 4 9.21 26.06 -9.17
C TRP A 4 10.09 25.37 -8.15
N HIS A 5 10.67 26.18 -7.27
CA HIS A 5 11.49 25.70 -6.16
C HIS A 5 10.65 25.75 -4.90
N GLN A 6 10.44 24.58 -4.30
CA GLN A 6 9.72 24.46 -3.04
C GLN A 6 10.51 25.15 -1.93
N ILE A 7 9.84 26.07 -1.23
CA ILE A 7 10.33 26.62 0.03
C ILE A 7 9.90 25.65 1.12
N TYR A 8 10.83 25.12 1.92
CA TYR A 8 10.54 24.15 2.98
C TYR A 8 9.93 24.78 4.25
N THR A 9 10.16 26.08 4.45
CA THR A 9 9.71 26.85 5.62
C THR A 9 8.85 28.07 5.25
N PRO A 10 7.77 27.91 4.45
CA PRO A 10 6.95 29.05 4.01
C PRO A 10 6.25 29.79 5.16
N LEU A 11 6.11 29.14 6.32
CA LEU A 11 5.49 29.71 7.52
C LEU A 11 6.52 30.15 8.58
N GLY A 12 7.78 30.32 8.17
CA GLY A 12 8.86 30.83 9.02
C GLY A 12 9.49 29.79 9.98
N SER A 13 8.82 28.67 10.26
CA SER A 13 9.40 27.56 11.03
C SER A 13 9.15 26.21 10.36
N LEU A 14 10.14 25.32 10.46
CA LEU A 14 10.05 23.96 9.92
C LEU A 14 8.88 23.19 10.55
N ALA A 15 8.73 23.27 11.88
CA ALA A 15 7.66 22.59 12.58
C ALA A 15 6.26 23.02 12.09
N LEU A 16 6.01 24.32 11.98
CA LEU A 16 4.72 24.84 11.53
C LEU A 16 4.42 24.45 10.08
N SER A 17 5.42 24.55 9.21
CA SER A 17 5.30 24.10 7.82
C SER A 17 5.04 22.60 7.71
N SER A 18 5.71 21.77 8.51
CA SER A 18 5.47 20.32 8.59
C SER A 18 4.06 19.99 9.07
N PHE A 19 3.53 20.69 10.09
CA PHE A 19 2.16 20.48 10.56
C PHE A 19 1.13 20.79 9.48
N VAL A 20 1.32 21.89 8.73
CA VAL A 20 0.42 22.25 7.62
C VAL A 20 0.52 21.25 6.47
N ALA A 21 1.72 20.78 6.13
CA ALA A 21 1.91 19.73 5.14
C ALA A 21 1.28 18.39 5.56
N ALA A 22 1.15 18.12 6.86
CA ALA A 22 0.55 16.89 7.38
C ALA A 22 -0.99 16.88 7.33
N ILE A 23 -1.65 18.04 7.14
CA ILE A 23 -3.12 18.17 7.18
C ILE A 23 -3.82 17.14 6.28
N PRO A 24 -3.48 17.00 4.98
CA PRO A 24 -4.18 16.06 4.11
C PRO A 24 -3.99 14.60 4.54
N ILE A 25 -2.81 14.26 5.05
CA ILE A 25 -2.47 12.90 5.52
C ILE A 25 -3.30 12.58 6.76
N ILE A 26 -3.29 13.46 7.77
CA ILE A 26 -4.05 13.29 9.02
C ILE A 26 -5.54 13.19 8.69
N PHE A 27 -6.05 14.08 7.82
CA PHE A 27 -7.43 14.03 7.40
C PHE A 27 -7.79 12.69 6.75
N PHE A 28 -6.98 12.19 5.82
CA PHE A 28 -7.24 10.92 5.14
C PHE A 28 -7.31 9.74 6.12
N PHE A 29 -6.39 9.67 7.08
CA PHE A 29 -6.42 8.66 8.14
C PHE A 29 -7.66 8.77 9.02
N VAL A 30 -8.01 9.97 9.49
CA VAL A 30 -9.20 10.20 10.32
C VAL A 30 -10.48 9.88 9.54
N ALA A 31 -10.56 10.26 8.27
CA ALA A 31 -11.69 10.00 7.40
C ALA A 31 -11.97 8.50 7.23
N LEU A 32 -10.93 7.67 7.12
CA LEU A 32 -11.08 6.23 6.97
C LEU A 32 -11.24 5.50 8.30
N ALA A 33 -10.36 5.77 9.28
CA ALA A 33 -10.30 5.01 10.52
C ALA A 33 -11.40 5.41 11.52
N ALA A 34 -11.66 6.71 11.67
CA ALA A 34 -12.61 7.22 12.65
C ALA A 34 -14.00 7.47 12.02
N LEU A 35 -14.04 8.20 10.90
CA LEU A 35 -15.30 8.60 10.25
C LEU A 35 -15.88 7.51 9.33
N ARG A 36 -15.09 6.46 9.00
CA ARG A 36 -15.47 5.34 8.14
C ARG A 36 -16.08 5.79 6.80
N MET A 37 -15.55 6.88 6.24
CA MET A 37 -16.01 7.42 4.97
C MET A 37 -15.69 6.46 3.82
N LYS A 38 -16.49 6.52 2.76
CA LYS A 38 -16.18 5.78 1.53
C LYS A 38 -14.83 6.27 0.98
N GLY A 39 -13.94 5.34 0.63
CA GLY A 39 -12.56 5.67 0.24
C GLY A 39 -12.44 6.69 -0.90
N HIS A 40 -13.32 6.61 -1.91
CA HIS A 40 -13.33 7.59 -3.01
C HIS A 40 -13.70 9.00 -2.56
N VAL A 41 -14.59 9.16 -1.58
CA VAL A 41 -14.96 10.46 -1.02
C VAL A 41 -13.81 11.02 -0.18
N ALA A 42 -13.23 10.18 0.69
CA ALA A 42 -12.08 10.57 1.50
C ALA A 42 -10.90 11.01 0.61
N ALA A 43 -10.61 10.27 -0.47
CA ALA A 43 -9.56 10.60 -1.43
C ALA A 43 -9.83 11.93 -2.16
N ALA A 44 -11.07 12.17 -2.62
CA ALA A 44 -11.44 13.41 -3.31
C ALA A 44 -11.26 14.64 -2.41
N ILE A 45 -11.72 14.57 -1.15
CA ILE A 45 -11.54 15.68 -0.20
C ILE A 45 -10.06 15.87 0.14
N THR A 46 -9.31 14.78 0.30
CA THR A 46 -7.87 14.84 0.56
C THR A 46 -7.12 15.50 -0.59
N LEU A 47 -7.49 15.21 -1.84
CA LEU A 47 -6.92 15.89 -3.02
C LEU A 47 -7.16 17.41 -2.97
N LEU A 48 -8.39 17.83 -2.64
CA LEU A 48 -8.73 19.25 -2.51
C LEU A 48 -7.94 19.93 -1.38
N LEU A 49 -7.78 19.25 -0.24
CA LEU A 49 -6.95 19.74 0.87
C LEU A 49 -5.48 19.85 0.47
N SER A 50 -4.92 18.85 -0.21
CA SER A 50 -3.56 18.88 -0.71
C SER A 50 -3.32 20.03 -1.70
N LEU A 51 -4.26 20.26 -2.62
CA LEU A 51 -4.20 21.41 -3.53
C LEU A 51 -4.27 22.74 -2.77
N GLY A 52 -5.17 22.84 -1.78
CA GLY A 52 -5.28 24.02 -0.92
C GLY A 52 -3.98 24.32 -0.17
N VAL A 53 -3.37 23.30 0.45
CA VAL A 53 -2.09 23.44 1.14
C VAL A 53 -0.97 23.84 0.17
N ALA A 54 -0.87 23.20 -0.99
CA ALA A 54 0.16 23.50 -1.98
C ALA A 54 0.07 24.94 -2.51
N ILE A 55 -1.14 25.42 -2.83
CA ILE A 55 -1.34 26.74 -3.43
C ILE A 55 -1.30 27.83 -2.35
N LEU A 56 -2.02 27.66 -1.25
CA LEU A 56 -2.20 28.73 -0.25
C LEU A 56 -1.06 28.81 0.75
N ALA A 57 -0.55 27.67 1.23
CA ALA A 57 0.49 27.65 2.27
C ALA A 57 1.90 27.61 1.67
N TYR A 58 2.10 26.90 0.55
CA TYR A 58 3.41 26.78 -0.10
C TYR A 58 3.60 27.70 -1.31
N GLY A 59 2.57 28.46 -1.71
CA GLY A 59 2.66 29.42 -2.80
C GLY A 59 2.92 28.78 -4.17
N MET A 60 2.55 27.51 -4.35
CA MET A 60 2.75 26.81 -5.61
C MET A 60 1.84 27.42 -6.69
N PRO A 61 2.39 27.79 -7.88
CA PRO A 61 1.58 28.26 -9.00
C PRO A 61 0.48 27.26 -9.37
N VAL A 62 -0.75 27.75 -9.52
CA VAL A 62 -1.94 26.93 -9.84
C VAL A 62 -1.73 25.99 -11.04
N PRO A 63 -1.11 26.41 -12.16
CA PRO A 63 -0.89 25.51 -13.29
C PRO A 63 -0.01 24.30 -12.94
N GLN A 64 1.00 24.50 -12.09
CA GLN A 64 1.89 23.42 -11.68
C GLN A 64 1.23 22.50 -10.65
N ALA A 65 0.42 23.04 -9.73
CA ALA A 65 -0.33 22.26 -8.77
C ALA A 65 -1.34 21.33 -9.47
N LEU A 66 -2.07 21.85 -10.47
CA LEU A 66 -2.98 21.05 -11.29
C LEU A 66 -2.24 20.04 -12.18
N ALA A 67 -1.08 20.42 -12.73
CA ALA A 67 -0.24 19.49 -13.49
C ALA A 67 0.25 18.33 -12.61
N ALA A 68 0.67 18.60 -11.38
CA ALA A 68 1.08 17.57 -10.42
C ALA A 68 -0.09 16.64 -10.04
N ALA A 69 -1.30 17.20 -9.83
CA ALA A 69 -2.50 16.40 -9.60
C ALA A 69 -2.85 15.51 -10.80
N GLY A 70 -2.77 16.05 -12.02
CA GLY A 70 -2.99 15.30 -13.26
C GLY A 70 -1.97 14.18 -13.47
N PHE A 71 -0.68 14.46 -13.19
CA PHE A 71 0.37 13.45 -13.22
C PHE A 71 0.11 12.34 -12.21
N GLY A 72 -0.23 12.68 -10.95
CA GLY A 72 -0.58 11.71 -9.92
C GLY A 72 -1.80 10.86 -10.30
N PHE A 73 -2.81 11.46 -10.94
CA PHE A 73 -3.98 10.74 -11.45
C PHE A 73 -3.60 9.75 -12.57
N ALA A 74 -2.81 10.19 -13.56
CA ALA A 74 -2.33 9.32 -14.63
C ALA A 74 -1.46 8.17 -14.10
N TYR A 75 -0.62 8.45 -13.11
CA TYR A 75 0.16 7.43 -12.39
C TYR A 75 -0.73 6.47 -11.59
N GLY A 76 -1.82 6.96 -10.99
CA GLY A 76 -2.82 6.10 -10.34
C GLY A 76 -3.51 5.16 -11.31
N ILE A 77 -3.89 5.65 -12.50
CA ILE A 77 -4.58 4.84 -13.50
C ILE A 77 -3.65 3.84 -14.18
N TRP A 78 -2.47 4.29 -14.61
CA TRP A 78 -1.66 3.48 -15.52
C TRP A 78 -0.89 2.37 -14.78
N PRO A 79 0.16 2.64 -13.99
CA PRO A 79 0.84 1.58 -13.27
C PRO A 79 0.01 0.97 -12.14
N ILE A 80 -0.66 1.78 -11.30
CA ILE A 80 -1.27 1.26 -10.06
C ILE A 80 -2.55 0.46 -10.36
N ALA A 81 -3.51 1.04 -11.08
CA ALA A 81 -4.76 0.34 -11.36
C ALA A 81 -4.54 -0.91 -12.22
N TRP A 82 -3.57 -0.88 -13.15
CA TRP A 82 -3.26 -2.04 -13.99
C TRP A 82 -2.72 -3.23 -13.19
N ILE A 83 -1.88 -2.99 -12.18
CA ILE A 83 -1.42 -4.03 -11.24
C ILE A 83 -2.61 -4.67 -10.54
N ILE A 84 -3.52 -3.86 -9.98
CA ILE A 84 -4.69 -4.37 -9.26
C ILE A 84 -5.61 -5.17 -10.19
N VAL A 85 -5.87 -4.66 -11.40
CA VAL A 85 -6.71 -5.35 -12.39
C VAL A 85 -6.10 -6.70 -12.77
N ALA A 86 -4.80 -6.73 -13.10
CA ALA A 86 -4.10 -7.95 -13.47
C ALA A 86 -4.09 -8.97 -12.30
N ALA A 87 -3.82 -8.51 -11.07
CA ALA A 87 -3.81 -9.35 -9.88
C ALA A 87 -5.19 -9.95 -9.57
N VAL A 88 -6.26 -9.13 -9.59
CA VAL A 88 -7.63 -9.61 -9.38
C VAL A 88 -8.07 -10.55 -10.50
N PHE A 89 -7.65 -10.28 -11.74
CA PHE A 89 -7.93 -11.16 -12.88
C PHE A 89 -7.25 -12.52 -12.72
N LEU A 90 -5.95 -12.54 -12.38
CA LEU A 90 -5.21 -13.77 -12.09
C LEU A 90 -5.86 -14.54 -10.94
N TYR A 91 -6.19 -13.86 -9.84
CA TYR A 91 -6.90 -14.46 -8.72
C TYR A 91 -8.21 -15.13 -9.17
N LYS A 92 -9.03 -14.42 -9.96
CA LYS A 92 -10.29 -14.99 -10.48
C LYS A 92 -10.06 -16.18 -11.39
N ILE A 93 -8.99 -16.20 -12.20
CA ILE A 93 -8.63 -17.37 -13.01
C ILE A 93 -8.27 -18.55 -12.11
N VAL A 94 -7.37 -18.36 -11.14
CA VAL A 94 -6.91 -19.42 -10.22
C VAL A 94 -8.07 -20.01 -9.41
N VAL A 95 -9.01 -19.17 -8.97
CA VAL A 95 -10.24 -19.64 -8.29
C VAL A 95 -11.16 -20.37 -9.27
N LYS A 96 -11.45 -19.81 -10.45
CA LYS A 96 -12.38 -20.42 -11.41
C LYS A 96 -11.87 -21.75 -11.99
N THR A 97 -10.56 -21.90 -12.09
CA THR A 97 -9.91 -23.13 -12.60
C THR A 97 -9.76 -24.23 -11.54
N GLY A 98 -10.17 -23.98 -10.28
CA GLY A 98 -10.01 -24.94 -9.18
C GLY A 98 -8.55 -25.12 -8.71
N GLN A 99 -7.60 -24.39 -9.31
CA GLN A 99 -6.18 -24.47 -8.94
C GLN A 99 -5.96 -23.99 -7.49
N PHE A 100 -6.80 -23.08 -7.01
CA PHE A 100 -6.77 -22.65 -5.61
C PHE A 100 -6.99 -23.81 -4.63
N ASP A 101 -7.93 -24.71 -4.94
CA ASP A 101 -8.22 -25.87 -4.10
C ASP A 101 -7.07 -26.88 -4.13
N ILE A 102 -6.40 -27.02 -5.27
CA ILE A 102 -5.19 -27.86 -5.41
C ILE A 102 -4.04 -27.29 -4.58
N ILE A 103 -3.82 -25.97 -4.60
CA ILE A 103 -2.81 -25.31 -3.77
C ILE A 103 -3.11 -25.54 -2.29
N ARG A 104 -4.37 -25.36 -1.87
CA ARG A 104 -4.80 -25.62 -0.50
C ARG A 104 -4.55 -27.08 -0.08
N ALA A 105 -4.93 -28.04 -0.92
CA ALA A 105 -4.72 -29.46 -0.66
C ALA A 105 -3.23 -29.84 -0.60
N SER A 106 -2.41 -29.23 -1.46
CA SER A 106 -0.95 -29.46 -1.48
C SER A 106 -0.24 -28.90 -0.26
N VAL A 107 -0.70 -27.76 0.29
CA VAL A 107 -0.11 -27.22 1.52
C VAL A 107 -0.53 -28.04 2.74
N LEU A 108 -1.78 -28.52 2.75
CA LEU A 108 -2.29 -29.41 3.80
C LEU A 108 -1.59 -30.76 3.84
N SER A 109 -1.17 -31.30 2.68
CA SER A 109 -0.51 -32.61 2.63
C SER A 109 0.95 -32.59 3.10
N ILE A 110 1.56 -31.41 3.27
CA ILE A 110 2.96 -31.29 3.72
C ILE A 110 3.08 -31.57 5.22
N THR A 111 2.15 -31.07 6.03
CA THR A 111 2.23 -31.17 7.49
C THR A 111 0.88 -30.98 8.16
N ASP A 112 0.63 -31.77 9.20
CA ASP A 112 -0.53 -31.63 10.08
C ASP A 112 -0.28 -30.62 11.23
N ASP A 113 0.97 -30.16 11.44
CA ASP A 113 1.28 -29.20 12.49
C ASP A 113 0.79 -27.79 12.08
N GLN A 114 -0.21 -27.30 12.81
CA GLN A 114 -0.78 -25.96 12.61
C GLN A 114 0.30 -24.86 12.58
N ARG A 115 1.35 -24.94 13.40
CA ARG A 115 2.40 -23.91 13.44
C ARG A 115 3.17 -23.86 12.12
N LEU A 116 3.48 -25.03 11.55
CA LEU A 116 4.17 -25.12 10.27
C LEU A 116 3.23 -24.72 9.12
N GLN A 117 1.94 -25.08 9.17
CA GLN A 117 0.95 -24.60 8.20
C GLN A 117 0.83 -23.06 8.22
N MET A 118 0.88 -22.44 9.40
CA MET A 118 0.88 -20.99 9.52
C MET A 118 2.10 -20.37 8.83
N LEU A 119 3.29 -20.92 9.02
CA LEU A 119 4.49 -20.43 8.35
C LEU A 119 4.40 -20.62 6.82
N LEU A 120 3.97 -21.79 6.36
CA LEU A 120 3.86 -22.08 4.92
C LEU A 120 2.81 -21.20 4.23
N ILE A 121 1.65 -20.99 4.85
CA ILE A 121 0.54 -20.25 4.26
C ILE A 121 0.66 -18.76 4.55
N GLY A 122 0.75 -18.39 5.83
CA GLY A 122 0.75 -17.00 6.29
C GLY A 122 2.01 -16.25 5.90
N PHE A 123 3.17 -16.90 5.95
CA PHE A 123 4.45 -16.27 5.60
C PHE A 123 4.88 -16.59 4.15
N SER A 124 5.19 -17.84 3.81
CA SER A 124 5.79 -18.15 2.49
C SER A 124 4.84 -17.90 1.32
N PHE A 125 3.63 -18.46 1.37
CA PHE A 125 2.63 -18.25 0.32
C PHE A 125 2.09 -16.81 0.33
N GLY A 126 1.90 -16.21 1.51
CA GLY A 126 1.57 -14.80 1.66
C GLY A 126 2.59 -13.87 1.01
N ALA A 127 3.88 -14.10 1.22
CA ALA A 127 4.97 -13.34 0.62
C ALA A 127 4.96 -13.42 -0.91
N PHE A 128 4.75 -14.63 -1.46
CA PHE A 128 4.60 -14.81 -2.90
C PHE A 128 3.42 -14.01 -3.47
N LEU A 129 2.27 -14.04 -2.79
CA LEU A 129 1.10 -13.26 -3.18
C LEU A 129 1.33 -11.75 -3.03
N GLU A 130 2.11 -11.30 -2.05
CA GLU A 130 2.47 -9.88 -1.87
C GLU A 130 3.34 -9.36 -3.02
N GLY A 131 4.25 -10.19 -3.52
CA GLY A 131 5.00 -9.91 -4.74
C GLY A 131 4.12 -9.85 -6.01
N ALA A 132 3.07 -10.67 -6.09
CA ALA A 132 2.22 -10.77 -7.28
C ALA A 132 1.02 -9.80 -7.30
N ALA A 133 0.40 -9.54 -6.16
CA ALA A 133 -0.87 -8.81 -6.02
C ALA A 133 -0.76 -7.53 -5.17
N GLY A 134 0.05 -7.58 -4.11
CA GLY A 134 0.28 -6.45 -3.20
C GLY A 134 -0.97 -5.92 -2.47
N PHE A 135 -0.81 -4.75 -1.83
CA PHE A 135 -1.89 -3.93 -1.27
C PHE A 135 -2.79 -4.64 -0.23
N GLY A 136 -2.24 -5.61 0.50
CA GLY A 136 -2.95 -6.31 1.56
C GLY A 136 -3.97 -7.37 1.09
N ALA A 137 -4.13 -7.56 -0.23
CA ALA A 137 -4.85 -8.72 -0.77
C ALA A 137 -4.29 -10.08 -0.28
N PRO A 138 -2.97 -10.27 -0.15
CA PRO A 138 -2.39 -11.52 0.36
C PRO A 138 -2.85 -11.87 1.76
N VAL A 139 -2.86 -10.89 2.68
CA VAL A 139 -3.29 -11.08 4.07
C VAL A 139 -4.72 -11.60 4.13
N ALA A 140 -5.61 -11.04 3.31
CA ALA A 140 -7.01 -11.49 3.27
C ALA A 140 -7.13 -12.95 2.78
N ILE A 141 -6.38 -13.30 1.74
CA ILE A 141 -6.41 -14.64 1.14
C ILE A 141 -5.82 -15.69 2.08
N THR A 142 -4.64 -15.43 2.65
CA THR A 142 -3.96 -16.37 3.56
C THR A 142 -4.70 -16.51 4.88
N ALA A 143 -5.28 -15.42 5.42
CA ALA A 143 -6.12 -15.49 6.61
C ALA A 143 -7.37 -16.33 6.38
N ALA A 144 -8.06 -16.17 5.25
CA ALA A 144 -9.23 -16.98 4.90
C ALA A 144 -8.88 -18.47 4.76
N LEU A 145 -7.72 -18.78 4.15
CA LEU A 145 -7.19 -20.14 4.07
C LEU A 145 -6.96 -20.73 5.45
N LEU A 146 -6.23 -20.04 6.34
CA LEU A 146 -5.96 -20.50 7.70
C LEU A 146 -7.25 -20.69 8.51
N VAL A 147 -8.24 -19.81 8.38
CA VAL A 147 -9.56 -20.00 9.01
C VAL A 147 -10.23 -21.28 8.52
N GLY A 148 -10.13 -21.56 7.22
CA GLY A 148 -10.58 -22.81 6.63
C GLY A 148 -9.84 -24.06 7.15
N LEU A 149 -8.70 -23.90 7.83
CA LEU A 149 -7.92 -24.98 8.47
C LEU A 149 -8.19 -25.10 9.98
N GLY A 150 -9.16 -24.35 10.51
CA GLY A 150 -9.54 -24.40 11.92
C GLY A 150 -8.86 -23.36 12.81
N PHE A 151 -8.09 -22.42 12.25
CA PHE A 151 -7.59 -21.29 13.01
C PHE A 151 -8.72 -20.34 13.39
N ARG A 152 -8.64 -19.76 14.59
CA ARG A 152 -9.58 -18.73 15.03
C ARG A 152 -9.44 -17.49 14.12
N PRO A 153 -10.53 -16.92 13.57
CA PRO A 153 -10.47 -15.84 12.58
C PRO A 153 -9.59 -14.65 12.95
N LEU A 154 -9.72 -14.15 14.18
CA LEU A 154 -8.89 -13.04 14.67
C LEU A 154 -7.41 -13.40 14.79
N HIS A 155 -7.10 -14.65 15.18
CA HIS A 155 -5.71 -15.11 15.28
C HIS A 155 -5.10 -15.32 13.90
N ALA A 156 -5.84 -15.93 12.97
CA ALA A 156 -5.40 -16.10 11.58
C ALA A 156 -5.10 -14.75 10.92
N ALA A 157 -6.02 -13.80 11.03
CA ALA A 157 -5.82 -12.45 10.48
C ALA A 157 -4.63 -11.74 11.14
N GLY A 158 -4.50 -11.81 12.46
CA GLY A 158 -3.38 -11.21 13.19
C GLY A 158 -2.03 -11.82 12.81
N LEU A 159 -1.94 -13.16 12.72
CA LEU A 159 -0.72 -13.86 12.34
C LEU A 159 -0.33 -13.56 10.88
N CYS A 160 -1.29 -13.52 9.95
CA CYS A 160 -1.04 -13.12 8.58
C CYS A 160 -0.60 -11.66 8.47
N LEU A 161 -1.15 -10.74 9.26
CA LEU A 161 -0.72 -9.34 9.31
C LEU A 161 0.73 -9.22 9.77
N ILE A 162 1.10 -9.93 10.84
CA ILE A 162 2.48 -9.95 11.34
C ILE A 162 3.41 -10.53 10.27
N ALA A 163 3.06 -11.71 9.72
CA ALA A 163 3.87 -12.39 8.72
C ALA A 163 4.08 -11.55 7.44
N ASN A 164 3.08 -10.76 7.05
CA ASN A 164 3.16 -9.90 5.86
C ASN A 164 4.00 -8.63 6.06
N THR A 165 4.52 -8.37 7.26
CA THR A 165 5.33 -7.16 7.53
C THR A 165 6.65 -7.18 6.76
N ALA A 166 7.35 -8.32 6.69
CA ALA A 166 8.63 -8.42 5.98
C ALA A 166 8.48 -8.47 4.45
N PRO A 167 7.56 -9.26 3.86
CA PRO A 167 7.41 -9.33 2.41
C PRO A 167 6.94 -8.04 1.75
N VAL A 168 6.23 -7.17 2.49
CA VAL A 168 5.67 -5.91 1.99
C VAL A 168 6.75 -5.02 1.34
N ALA A 169 7.94 -4.92 1.94
CA ALA A 169 9.04 -4.11 1.40
C ALA A 169 9.47 -4.57 -0.01
N PHE A 170 9.27 -5.85 -0.33
CA PHE A 170 9.65 -6.47 -1.60
C PHE A 170 8.50 -6.57 -2.62
N GLY A 171 7.27 -6.25 -2.21
CA GLY A 171 6.07 -6.28 -3.06
C GLY A 171 5.72 -4.93 -3.69
N ALA A 172 4.42 -4.65 -3.86
CA ALA A 172 3.94 -3.37 -4.42
C ALA A 172 4.38 -2.13 -3.61
N MET A 173 4.69 -2.31 -2.33
CA MET A 173 5.24 -1.28 -1.44
C MET A 173 6.76 -1.05 -1.59
N GLY A 174 7.43 -1.82 -2.45
CA GLY A 174 8.78 -1.48 -2.95
C GLY A 174 8.80 -0.22 -3.81
N ILE A 175 7.65 0.20 -4.36
CA ILE A 175 7.53 1.45 -5.12
C ILE A 175 7.94 2.67 -4.26
N PRO A 176 7.40 2.86 -3.04
CA PRO A 176 7.91 3.85 -2.09
C PRO A 176 9.43 3.83 -1.88
N ILE A 177 10.07 2.65 -1.79
CA ILE A 177 11.52 2.53 -1.61
C ILE A 177 12.26 3.01 -2.85
N ILE A 178 11.84 2.55 -4.03
CA ILE A 178 12.44 2.94 -5.32
C ILE A 178 12.24 4.44 -5.58
N VAL A 179 11.03 4.94 -5.38
CA VAL A 179 10.68 6.36 -5.55
C VAL A 179 11.43 7.23 -4.55
N ALA A 180 11.51 6.82 -3.28
CA ALA A 180 12.30 7.54 -2.28
C ALA A 180 13.77 7.60 -2.68
N GLY A 181 14.34 6.50 -3.19
CA GLY A 181 15.72 6.49 -3.69
C GLY A 181 15.91 7.43 -4.89
N GLN A 182 14.98 7.40 -5.84
CA GLN A 182 15.01 8.29 -7.01
C GLN A 182 14.89 9.78 -6.65
N VAL A 183 14.04 10.13 -5.67
CA VAL A 183 13.79 11.52 -5.29
C VAL A 183 14.88 12.07 -4.36
N THR A 184 15.43 11.23 -3.48
CA THR A 184 16.45 11.64 -2.50
C THR A 184 17.89 11.47 -2.99
N GLY A 185 18.09 10.68 -4.05
CA GLY A 185 19.42 10.29 -4.53
C GLY A 185 20.13 9.26 -3.63
N ILE A 186 19.45 8.75 -2.60
CA ILE A 186 19.95 7.68 -1.73
C ILE A 186 19.73 6.33 -2.44
N ASP A 187 20.68 5.42 -2.32
CA ASP A 187 20.55 4.08 -2.89
C ASP A 187 19.29 3.37 -2.34
N ALA A 188 18.43 2.91 -3.24
CA ALA A 188 17.17 2.24 -2.88
C ALA A 188 17.44 0.96 -2.06
N PHE A 189 18.58 0.30 -2.27
CA PHE A 189 18.96 -0.86 -1.46
C PHE A 189 19.21 -0.47 0.00
N HIS A 190 19.83 0.68 0.24
CA HIS A 190 20.06 1.20 1.59
C HIS A 190 18.73 1.58 2.29
N ILE A 191 17.80 2.18 1.55
CA ILE A 191 16.45 2.51 2.06
C ILE A 191 15.68 1.23 2.40
N GLY A 192 15.74 0.22 1.52
CA GLY A 192 15.09 -1.07 1.76
C GLY A 192 15.63 -1.80 2.98
N ALA A 193 16.96 -1.82 3.16
CA ALA A 193 17.59 -2.42 4.33
C ALA A 193 17.16 -1.77 5.67
N MET A 194 16.82 -0.49 5.66
CA MET A 194 16.31 0.23 6.83
C MET A 194 14.81 0.01 7.07
N ALA A 195 14.06 -0.32 6.02
CA ALA A 195 12.61 -0.57 6.10
C ALA A 195 12.27 -1.99 6.57
N GLY A 196 13.19 -2.95 6.40
CA GLY A 196 13.05 -4.35 6.82
C GLY A 196 13.08 -5.33 5.66
#